data_AF-A0A947QR86-F1
#
_entry.id   AF-A0A947QR86-F1
#
_cell.length_a   1.000
_cell.length_b   1.000
_cell.length_c   1.000
_cell.angle_alpha   90.00
_cell.angle_beta   90.00
_cell.angle_gamma   90.00
#
_symmetry.space_group_name_H-M   'P 1'
#
loop_
_entity.id
_entity.type
_entity.pdbx_description
1 polymer ?
#
loop_
_entity_poly.entity_id
_entity_poly.type
_entity_poly.pdbx_seq_one_letter_code
_entity_poly.pdbx_strand_id
1 'polypeptide(L)' 'MKQVKYISLSDLQKKLTEILEEVYKFDVEYIVMIDKEPKIKISAILSKDGKQVIVEDRKIDSKLEEFIN' A
#
# COMPACT_ATOMS: atom_id res chain seq x y z
N MET A 1 1.65 -11.64 14.19
CA MET A 1 2.59 -11.62 13.05
C MET A 1 1.83 -11.07 11.86
N LYS A 2 2.38 -10.09 11.13
CA LYS A 2 1.70 -9.46 9.99
C LYS A 2 1.71 -10.39 8.76
N GLN A 3 0.61 -10.44 8.01
CA GLN A 3 0.54 -11.18 6.75
C GLN A 3 1.07 -10.32 5.61
N VAL A 4 2.00 -10.84 4.79
CA VAL A 4 2.55 -10.13 3.63
C VAL A 4 1.99 -10.72 2.34
N LYS A 5 1.45 -9.88 1.47
CA LYS A 5 0.93 -10.24 0.13
C LYS A 5 1.71 -9.47 -0.94
N TYR A 6 1.88 -10.09 -2.11
CA TYR A 6 2.52 -9.47 -3.27
C TYR A 6 1.51 -9.20 -4.36
N ILE A 7 1.63 -8.06 -5.02
CA ILE A 7 0.67 -7.64 -6.05
C ILE A 7 1.38 -6.95 -7.22
N SER A 8 0.87 -7.11 -8.44
CA SER A 8 1.35 -6.36 -9.59
C SER A 8 0.87 -4.92 -9.54
N LEU A 9 1.54 -3.99 -10.23
CA LEU A 9 1.05 -2.62 -10.38
C LEU A 9 -0.34 -2.59 -11.03
N SER A 10 -0.59 -3.41 -12.05
CA SER A 10 -1.89 -3.47 -12.72
C SER A 10 -3.04 -3.94 -11.83
N ASP A 11 -2.76 -4.86 -10.91
CA ASP A 11 -3.78 -5.37 -9.97
C ASP A 11 -4.01 -4.38 -8.82
N LEU A 12 -2.96 -3.69 -8.36
CA LEU A 12 -3.08 -2.61 -7.38
C LEU A 12 -4.06 -1.55 -7.87
N GLN A 13 -3.94 -1.12 -9.12
CA GLN A 13 -4.82 -0.08 -9.69
C GLN A 13 -6.30 -0.51 -9.70
N LYS A 14 -6.57 -1.78 -10.04
CA LYS A 14 -7.94 -2.30 -10.10
C LYS A 14 -8.55 -2.56 -8.73
N LYS A 15 -7.72 -2.86 -7.74
CA LYS A 15 -8.13 -3.33 -6.40
C LYS A 15 -7.67 -2.40 -5.28
N LEU A 16 -7.34 -1.14 -5.59
CA LEU A 16 -6.77 -0.21 -4.63
C LEU A 16 -7.64 -0.11 -3.39
N THR A 17 -8.94 0.12 -3.56
CA THR A 17 -9.90 0.21 -2.45
C THR A 17 -9.92 -1.04 -1.57
N GLU A 18 -9.99 -2.24 -2.15
CA GLU A 18 -9.95 -3.51 -1.40
C GLU A 18 -8.64 -3.67 -0.63
N ILE A 19 -7.51 -3.32 -1.26
CA ILE A 19 -6.18 -3.41 -0.63
C ILE A 19 -6.10 -2.46 0.57
N LEU A 20 -6.56 -1.21 0.40
CA LEU A 20 -6.58 -0.23 1.49
C LEU A 20 -7.47 -0.71 2.64
N GLU A 21 -8.64 -1.30 2.35
CA GLU A 21 -9.51 -1.91 3.36
C GLU A 21 -8.85 -3.09 4.06
N GLU A 22 -8.18 -3.97 3.32
CA GLU A 22 -7.52 -5.13 3.91
C GLU A 22 -6.34 -4.74 4.80
N VAL A 23 -5.53 -3.78 4.34
CA VAL A 23 -4.41 -3.21 5.07
C VAL A 23 -4.88 -2.55 6.37
N TYR A 24 -6.03 -1.88 6.34
CA TYR A 24 -6.63 -1.24 7.52
C TYR A 24 -7.28 -2.23 8.50
N LYS A 25 -8.02 -3.23 7.99
CA LYS A 25 -8.85 -4.12 8.81
C LYS A 25 -8.13 -5.37 9.29
N PHE A 26 -7.19 -5.89 8.52
CA PHE A 26 -6.69 -7.27 8.70
C PHE A 26 -5.18 -7.36 8.98
N ASP A 27 -4.51 -6.25 9.34
CA ASP A 27 -3.07 -6.16 9.61
C ASP A 27 -2.22 -6.82 8.50
N VAL A 28 -2.64 -6.57 7.25
CA VAL A 28 -2.01 -7.05 6.02
C VAL A 28 -1.04 -5.98 5.49
N GLU A 29 0.09 -6.44 4.97
CA GLU A 29 1.06 -5.64 4.24
C GLU A 29 1.08 -6.06 2.77
N TYR A 30 1.01 -5.10 1.86
CA TYR A 30 1.07 -5.35 0.42
C TYR A 30 2.39 -4.84 -0.15
N ILE A 31 3.09 -5.70 -0.89
CA ILE A 31 4.29 -5.34 -1.64
C ILE A 31 3.96 -5.32 -3.13
N VAL A 32 4.07 -4.16 -3.75
CA VAL A 32 3.84 -4.00 -5.19
C VAL A 32 5.12 -4.34 -5.93
N MET A 33 5.01 -5.30 -6.84
CA MET A 33 6.07 -5.78 -7.70
C MET A 33 5.99 -5.07 -9.06
N ILE A 34 7.09 -4.45 -9.47
CA ILE A 34 7.26 -3.83 -10.80
C ILE A 34 8.56 -4.40 -11.39
N ASP A 35 8.50 -4.91 -12.62
CA ASP A 35 9.65 -5.55 -13.27
C ASP A 35 10.30 -6.67 -12.43
N LYS A 36 9.46 -7.42 -11.68
CA LYS A 36 9.86 -8.50 -10.74
C LYS A 36 10.67 -8.03 -9.53
N GLU A 37 10.74 -6.73 -9.28
CA GLU A 37 11.36 -6.17 -8.08
C GLU A 37 10.30 -5.54 -7.16
N PRO A 38 10.46 -5.66 -5.82
CA PRO A 38 9.60 -4.97 -4.87
C PRO A 38 9.90 -3.47 -4.93
N LYS A 39 8.93 -2.67 -5.36
CA LYS A 39 9.13 -1.21 -5.51
C LYS A 39 8.30 -0.36 -4.56
N ILE A 40 7.23 -0.89 -4.00
CA ILE A 40 6.31 -0.17 -3.13
C ILE A 40 5.86 -1.12 -2.03
N LYS A 41 5.80 -0.62 -0.80
CA LYS A 41 5.18 -1.31 0.33
C LYS A 41 4.02 -0.47 0.85
N ILE A 42 2.84 -1.09 0.97
CA ILE A 42 1.60 -0.49 1.47
C ILE A 42 1.29 -1.14 2.81
N SER A 43 1.25 -0.34 3.86
CA SER A 43 0.96 -0.80 5.23
C SER A 43 0.17 0.25 6.01
N ALA A 44 -0.67 -0.18 6.95
CA ALA A 44 -1.34 0.72 7.88
C ALA A 44 -0.43 0.99 9.08
N ILE A 45 -0.23 2.27 9.38
CA ILE A 45 0.42 2.75 10.60
C ILE A 45 -0.62 3.52 11.41
N LEU A 46 -0.79 3.20 12.68
CA LEU A 46 -1.56 4.06 13.57
C LEU A 46 -0.82 5.39 13.77
N SER A 47 -1.45 6.50 13.37
CA SER A 47 -1.05 7.83 13.79
C SER A 47 -1.24 7.99 15.30
N LYS A 48 -0.53 8.97 15.88
CA LYS A 48 -0.58 9.27 17.31
C LYS A 48 -1.99 9.62 17.82
N ASP A 49 -2.87 10.08 16.94
CA ASP A 49 -4.26 10.41 17.24
C ASP A 49 -5.21 9.19 17.13
N GLY A 50 -4.68 7.97 16.97
CA GLY A 50 -5.46 6.74 16.86
C GLY A 50 -6.05 6.49 15.47
N LYS A 51 -5.85 7.41 14.51
CA LYS A 51 -6.28 7.22 13.11
C LYS A 51 -5.25 6.35 12.37
N GLN A 52 -5.67 5.32 11.63
CA GLN A 52 -4.72 4.55 10.82
C GLN A 52 -4.45 5.29 9.50
N VAL A 53 -3.17 5.41 9.14
CA VAL A 53 -2.65 6.05 7.93
C VAL A 53 -2.02 4.97 7.08
N ILE A 54 -2.36 4.94 5.79
CA ILE A 54 -1.75 4.01 4.85
C ILE A 54 -0.46 4.65 4.36
N VAL A 55 0.67 4.06 4.73
CA VAL A 55 1.99 4.54 4.34
C VAL A 55 2.47 3.70 3.17
N GLU A 56 2.66 4.37 2.04
CA GLU A 56 3.42 3.85 0.92
C GLU A 56 4.90 4.13 1.16
N ASP A 57 5.72 3.09 1.32
CA ASP A 57 7.16 3.25 1.51
C ASP A 57 7.84 3.63 0.19
N ARG A 58 7.82 4.93 -0.12
CA ARG A 58 8.73 5.58 -1.07
C ARG A 58 9.08 6.95 -0.52
N LYS A 59 10.33 7.39 -0.72
CA LYS A 59 10.59 8.81 -1.02
C LYS A 59 9.54 9.21 -2.07
N ILE A 60 8.49 9.94 -1.70
CA ILE A 60 7.40 10.27 -2.62
C ILE A 60 7.97 11.20 -3.68
N ASP A 61 8.46 10.61 -4.76
CA ASP A 61 8.57 11.23 -6.06
C ASP A 61 7.11 11.49 -6.49
N SER A 62 6.80 12.70 -6.95
CA SER A 62 5.47 13.31 -7.16
C SER A 62 4.42 12.49 -7.95
N LYS A 63 4.80 11.33 -8.49
CA LYS A 63 3.99 10.51 -9.41
C LYS A 63 2.86 9.71 -8.76
N LEU A 64 2.90 9.45 -7.46
CA LEU A 64 1.78 8.74 -6.79
C LEU A 64 0.60 9.69 -6.52
N GLU A 65 0.89 10.95 -6.21
CA GLU A 65 -0.13 11.98 -5.99
C GLU A 65 -0.90 12.29 -7.27
N GLU A 66 -0.21 12.29 -8.43
CA GLU A 66 -0.83 12.34 -9.76
C GLU A 66 -1.56 11.04 -10.16
N PHE A 67 -1.30 9.92 -9.48
CA PHE A 67 -1.95 8.64 -9.76
C PHE A 67 -3.25 8.45 -8.96
N ILE A 68 -3.35 9.11 -7.80
CA ILE A 68 -4.54 9.09 -6.93
C ILE A 68 -5.54 10.21 -7.31
N ASN A 69 -5.05 11.37 -7.79
CA ASN A 69 -5.88 12.46 -8.31
C ASN A 69 -6.30 12.22 -9.77
#